data_AF-A0A6G6X5Z2-F1
#
_entry.id   AF-A0A6G6X5Z2-F1
#
_cell.length_a   1.000
_cell.length_b   1.000
_cell.length_c   1.000
_cell.angle_alpha   90.00
_cell.angle_beta   90.00
_cell.angle_gamma   90.00
#
_symmetry.space_group_name_H-M   'P 1'
#
loop_
_entity.id
_entity.type
_entity.pdbx_description
1 polymer ?
#
loop_
_entity_poly.entity_id
_entity_poly.type
_entity_poly.pdbx_seq_one_letter_code
_entity_poly.pdbx_strand_id
1 'polypeptide(L)'
;MLPILATMTLGGLEVSKIVSRQSELQTAASEATAVVLARPPKEASDRATLESIIEILDRARRGKRDDAPAVSLRHRNDLALDPVGLRDDRGRIGIHHYPDERYLHPHLDFVWCRRPDQLPSDAKGTDLMNRPLHHLARDESGSTIIEFAVLAPAVIAMLFGVFQVGLGMQAQNALRSIASETARYAVVEYQKGNEISDEAIEDWAEARGEGAPYLLQASFEATITEVASPRVFGTFEKTLTLTYTPPAVVPLVNWASPTLTFSRPIFLIDE
;
A
#
# COMPACT_ATOMS: atom_id res chain seq x y z
N MET A 1 19.71 -27.73 -9.87
CA MET A 1 19.12 -26.53 -10.50
C MET A 1 17.62 -26.71 -10.82
N LEU A 2 17.21 -27.77 -11.53
CA LEU A 2 15.79 -28.02 -11.86
C LEU A 2 14.77 -28.02 -10.68
N PRO A 3 15.06 -28.60 -9.49
CA PRO A 3 14.05 -28.69 -8.44
C PRO A 3 13.71 -27.34 -7.79
N ILE A 4 14.65 -26.40 -7.73
CA ILE A 4 14.43 -25.06 -7.14
C ILE A 4 13.53 -24.22 -8.04
N LEU A 5 13.71 -24.33 -9.36
CA LEU A 5 12.89 -23.64 -10.35
C LEU A 5 11.43 -24.12 -10.30
N ALA A 6 11.22 -25.43 -10.11
CA ALA A 6 9.88 -26.01 -9.98
C ALA A 6 9.16 -25.58 -8.70
N THR A 7 9.89 -25.42 -7.58
CA THR A 7 9.29 -24.91 -6.33
C THR A 7 8.95 -23.43 -6.40
N MET A 8 9.74 -22.61 -7.10
CA MET A 8 9.43 -21.18 -7.28
C MET A 8 8.23 -20.95 -8.20
N THR A 9 8.06 -21.76 -9.26
CA THR A 9 6.90 -21.64 -10.15
C THR A 9 5.61 -22.07 -9.47
N LEU A 10 5.65 -23.09 -8.60
CA LEU A 10 4.46 -23.53 -7.87
C LEU A 10 4.05 -22.54 -6.78
N GLY A 11 5.01 -21.96 -6.04
CA GLY A 11 4.72 -20.94 -5.02
C GLY A 11 4.10 -19.66 -5.60
N GLY A 12 4.52 -19.24 -6.79
CA GLY A 12 3.97 -18.04 -7.44
C GLY A 12 2.48 -18.16 -7.82
N LEU A 13 2.02 -19.36 -8.19
CA LEU A 13 0.64 -19.58 -8.61
C LEU A 13 -0.37 -19.52 -7.46
N GLU A 14 0.01 -19.96 -6.26
CA GLU A 14 -0.87 -19.93 -5.09
C GLU A 14 -1.02 -18.52 -4.52
N VAL A 15 0.09 -17.76 -4.45
CA VAL A 15 0.06 -16.36 -4.01
C VAL A 15 -0.82 -15.53 -4.94
N SER A 16 -0.74 -15.77 -6.25
CA SER A 16 -1.56 -15.05 -7.24
C SER A 16 -3.07 -15.30 -7.06
N LYS A 17 -3.47 -16.54 -6.72
CA LYS A 17 -4.87 -16.88 -6.42
C LYS A 17 -5.39 -16.21 -5.15
N ILE A 18 -4.56 -16.09 -4.12
CA ILE A 18 -4.94 -15.46 -2.86
C ILE A 18 -5.12 -13.95 -3.05
N VAL A 19 -4.20 -13.29 -3.76
CA VAL A 19 -4.25 -11.85 -4.04
C VAL A 19 -5.47 -11.51 -4.91
N SER A 20 -5.77 -12.33 -5.92
CA SER A 20 -6.97 -12.16 -6.75
C SER A 20 -8.27 -12.23 -5.92
N ARG A 21 -8.42 -13.22 -5.04
CA ARG A 21 -9.60 -13.32 -4.16
C ARG A 21 -9.69 -12.16 -3.17
N GLN A 22 -8.57 -11.71 -2.62
CA GLN A 22 -8.58 -10.53 -1.75
C GLN A 22 -9.02 -9.27 -2.50
N SER A 23 -8.59 -9.09 -3.75
CA SER A 23 -9.04 -7.97 -4.57
C SER A 23 -10.54 -8.03 -4.86
N GLU A 24 -11.09 -9.21 -5.17
CA GLU A 24 -12.53 -9.40 -5.39
C GLU A 24 -13.34 -9.06 -4.13
N LEU A 25 -12.90 -9.55 -2.96
CA LEU A 25 -13.59 -9.26 -1.68
C LEU A 25 -13.54 -7.78 -1.30
N GLN A 26 -12.42 -7.10 -1.57
CA GLN A 26 -12.30 -5.67 -1.34
C GLN A 26 -13.23 -4.87 -2.27
N THR A 27 -13.32 -5.26 -3.55
CA THR A 27 -14.25 -4.63 -4.50
C THR A 27 -15.70 -4.81 -4.04
N ALA A 28 -16.09 -6.04 -3.68
CA ALA A 28 -17.45 -6.33 -3.19
C ALA A 28 -17.80 -5.55 -1.90
N ALA A 29 -16.85 -5.41 -0.97
CA ALA A 29 -17.06 -4.64 0.25
C ALA A 29 -17.20 -3.13 -0.01
N SER A 30 -16.42 -2.59 -0.96
CA SER A 30 -16.53 -1.19 -1.38
C SER A 30 -17.88 -0.90 -2.04
N GLU A 31 -18.37 -1.81 -2.89
CA GLU A 31 -19.68 -1.69 -3.53
C GLU A 31 -20.81 -1.73 -2.50
N ALA A 32 -20.77 -2.68 -1.57
CA ALA A 32 -21.75 -2.76 -0.48
C ALA A 32 -21.78 -1.50 0.39
N THR A 33 -20.61 -0.92 0.69
CA THR A 33 -20.52 0.32 1.49
C THR A 33 -21.11 1.51 0.73
N ALA A 34 -20.88 1.61 -0.58
CA ALA A 34 -21.44 2.66 -1.41
C ALA A 34 -22.97 2.59 -1.48
N VAL A 35 -23.53 1.39 -1.61
CA VAL A 35 -25.00 1.17 -1.58
C VAL A 35 -25.61 1.57 -0.24
N VAL A 36 -24.96 1.24 0.88
CA VAL A 36 -25.45 1.59 2.22
C VAL A 36 -25.42 3.09 2.47
N LEU A 37 -24.41 3.81 1.96
CA LEU A 37 -24.28 5.26 2.16
C LEU A 37 -25.23 6.08 1.28
N ALA A 38 -25.62 5.57 0.11
CA ALA A 38 -26.45 6.28 -0.86
C ALA A 38 -27.94 6.39 -0.45
N ARG A 39 -28.37 5.80 0.67
CA ARG A 39 -29.79 5.88 1.07
C ARG A 39 -29.97 5.99 2.59
N PRO A 40 -29.92 7.19 3.18
CA PRO A 40 -30.48 7.38 4.50
C PRO A 40 -31.98 7.05 4.45
N PRO A 41 -32.50 6.09 5.26
CA PRO A 41 -33.89 5.67 5.19
C PRO A 41 -34.81 6.81 5.64
N LYS A 42 -35.47 7.47 4.68
CA LYS A 42 -36.39 8.58 4.92
C LYS A 42 -37.70 8.11 5.58
N GLU A 43 -38.10 6.86 5.38
CA GLU A 43 -39.35 6.28 5.90
C GLU A 43 -39.14 5.17 6.94
N ALA A 44 -40.12 4.97 7.82
CA ALA A 44 -40.08 3.93 8.87
C ALA A 44 -40.10 2.50 8.31
N SER A 45 -40.70 2.30 7.14
CA SER A 45 -40.73 1.04 6.37
C SER A 45 -39.34 0.61 5.89
N ASP A 46 -38.52 1.55 5.41
CA ASP A 46 -37.14 1.30 4.97
C ASP A 46 -36.25 0.88 6.15
N ARG A 47 -36.47 1.45 7.34
CA ARG A 47 -35.75 1.06 8.57
C ARG A 47 -36.08 -0.37 9.01
N ALA A 48 -37.35 -0.75 8.97
CA ALA A 48 -37.78 -2.12 9.31
C ALA A 48 -37.17 -3.16 8.35
N THR A 49 -37.03 -2.79 7.06
CA THR A 49 -36.38 -3.64 6.06
C THR A 49 -34.88 -3.81 6.35
N LEU A 50 -34.18 -2.71 6.67
CA LEU A 50 -32.76 -2.77 7.07
C LEU A 50 -32.55 -3.59 8.35
N GLU A 51 -33.42 -3.44 9.35
CA GLU A 51 -33.36 -4.24 10.58
C GLU A 51 -33.53 -5.74 10.29
N SER A 52 -34.45 -6.12 9.40
CA SER A 52 -34.64 -7.52 9.02
C SER A 52 -33.40 -8.12 8.33
N ILE A 53 -32.73 -7.34 7.48
CA ILE A 53 -31.51 -7.78 6.77
C ILE A 53 -30.35 -7.95 7.77
N ILE A 54 -30.19 -7.00 8.70
CA ILE A 54 -29.17 -7.09 9.75
C ILE A 54 -29.43 -8.32 10.64
N GLU A 55 -30.68 -8.59 11.01
CA GLU A 55 -31.03 -9.76 11.82
C GLU A 55 -30.72 -11.08 11.10
N ILE A 56 -31.02 -11.17 9.81
CA ILE A 56 -30.70 -12.35 8.98
C ILE A 56 -29.18 -12.57 8.90
N LEU A 57 -28.41 -11.51 8.68
CA LEU A 57 -26.94 -11.59 8.63
C LEU A 57 -26.34 -11.98 9.98
N ASP A 58 -26.88 -11.46 11.08
CA ASP A 58 -26.43 -11.79 12.44
C ASP A 58 -26.79 -13.25 12.81
N ARG A 59 -27.96 -13.77 12.39
CA ARG A 59 -28.28 -15.20 12.50
C ARG A 59 -27.34 -16.07 11.68
N ALA A 60 -27.05 -15.69 10.43
CA ALA A 60 -26.13 -16.43 9.57
C ALA A 60 -24.69 -16.44 10.13
N ARG A 61 -24.29 -15.36 10.81
CA ARG A 61 -23.00 -15.26 11.51
C ARG A 61 -22.96 -16.13 12.77
N ARG A 62 -24.02 -16.12 13.57
CA ARG A 62 -24.12 -16.92 14.81
C ARG A 62 -24.25 -18.42 14.55
N GLY A 63 -24.98 -18.83 13.51
CA GLY A 63 -25.12 -20.24 13.12
C GLY A 63 -23.81 -20.91 12.64
N LYS A 64 -22.69 -20.19 12.60
CA LYS A 64 -21.39 -20.70 12.13
C LYS A 64 -20.27 -20.62 13.18
N ARG A 65 -20.56 -20.16 14.40
CA ARG A 65 -19.58 -20.13 15.51
C ARG A 65 -20.28 -20.38 16.83
N ASP A 66 -20.17 -21.60 17.34
CA ASP A 66 -20.58 -21.94 18.71
C ASP A 66 -19.70 -21.30 19.80
N ASP A 67 -18.62 -20.57 19.44
CA ASP A 67 -17.68 -19.99 20.41
C ASP A 67 -17.38 -18.47 20.22
N ALA A 68 -18.21 -17.71 19.48
CA ALA A 68 -17.95 -16.27 19.33
C ALA A 68 -18.59 -15.44 20.46
N PRO A 69 -17.84 -14.58 21.18
CA PRO A 69 -18.43 -13.66 22.14
C PRO A 69 -19.38 -12.69 21.43
N ALA A 70 -20.59 -12.55 21.97
CA ALA A 70 -21.62 -11.66 21.46
C ALA A 70 -21.13 -10.20 21.50
N VAL A 71 -20.79 -9.65 20.33
CA VAL A 71 -20.49 -8.22 20.19
C VAL A 71 -21.81 -7.48 20.02
N SER A 72 -22.31 -6.91 21.11
CA SER A 72 -23.44 -5.99 21.11
C SER A 72 -23.00 -4.66 20.51
N LEU A 73 -23.30 -4.44 19.22
CA LEU A 73 -23.19 -3.11 18.61
C LEU A 73 -24.42 -2.29 19.04
N ARG A 74 -24.33 -1.63 20.21
CA ARG A 74 -25.26 -0.54 20.55
C ARG A 74 -24.98 0.65 19.66
N HIS A 75 -25.92 0.99 18.80
CA HIS A 75 -25.92 2.21 18.02
C HIS A 75 -26.10 3.41 18.97
N ARG A 76 -25.01 4.11 19.30
CA ARG A 76 -25.06 5.38 20.03
C ARG A 76 -25.03 6.52 19.02
N ASN A 77 -26.20 7.10 18.77
CA ASN A 77 -26.31 8.46 18.25
C ASN A 77 -26.40 9.38 19.47
N ASP A 78 -25.27 9.93 19.90
CA ASP A 78 -25.24 11.15 20.70
C ASP A 78 -23.87 11.81 20.54
N LEU A 79 -23.88 12.95 19.85
CA LEU A 79 -22.78 13.88 19.70
C LEU A 79 -22.59 14.64 21.04
N ALA A 80 -21.93 14.00 21.98
CA ALA A 80 -21.23 14.67 23.06
C ALA A 80 -19.83 14.08 23.13
N LEU A 81 -18.83 14.91 22.87
CA LEU A 81 -17.41 14.58 22.94
C LEU A 81 -17.05 14.15 24.38
N ASP A 82 -17.11 12.85 24.63
CA ASP A 82 -16.48 12.22 25.79
C ASP A 82 -15.19 11.51 25.31
N PRO A 83 -14.00 11.89 25.83
CA PRO A 83 -12.77 11.17 25.52
C PRO A 83 -12.89 9.74 26.06
N VAL A 84 -12.53 8.77 25.21
CA VAL A 84 -12.54 7.32 25.50
C VAL A 84 -11.59 7.02 26.66
N GLY A 85 -12.11 7.08 27.88
CA GLY A 85 -11.50 6.51 29.07
C GLY A 85 -12.00 5.08 29.24
N LEU A 86 -11.13 4.09 29.02
CA LEU A 86 -11.37 2.72 29.44
C LEU A 86 -11.50 2.72 30.98
N ARG A 87 -12.73 2.55 31.46
CA ARG A 87 -13.08 2.54 32.89
C ARG A 87 -13.11 1.09 33.37
N ASP A 88 -12.17 0.73 34.23
CA ASP A 88 -12.18 -0.50 35.02
C ASP A 88 -13.43 -0.51 35.95
N ASP A 89 -14.02 -1.69 36.19
CA ASP A 89 -15.13 -1.98 37.12
C ASP A 89 -14.95 -1.40 38.54
N ARG A 90 -13.75 -0.91 38.90
CA ARG A 90 -13.46 -0.22 40.16
C ARG A 90 -13.46 1.30 40.07
N GLY A 91 -13.90 1.88 38.95
CA GLY A 91 -14.14 3.31 38.80
C GLY A 91 -12.88 4.19 38.79
N ARG A 92 -11.70 3.63 38.53
CA ARG A 92 -10.44 4.38 38.44
C ARG A 92 -10.07 4.65 36.98
N ILE A 93 -9.76 5.90 36.67
CA ILE A 93 -9.24 6.32 35.36
C ILE A 93 -7.75 5.98 35.36
N GLY A 94 -7.39 4.86 34.72
CA GLY A 94 -6.00 4.51 34.48
C GLY A 94 -5.45 5.30 33.30
N ILE A 95 -4.80 6.43 33.57
CA ILE A 95 -3.98 7.11 32.56
C ILE A 95 -2.72 6.26 32.41
N HIS A 96 -2.67 5.42 31.38
CA HIS A 96 -1.46 4.72 30.99
C HIS A 96 -0.44 5.76 30.50
N HIS A 97 0.41 6.23 31.42
CA HIS A 97 1.71 6.78 31.07
C HIS A 97 2.45 5.69 30.29
N TYR A 98 2.73 5.93 29.01
CA TYR A 98 3.79 5.23 28.30
C TYR A 98 5.11 5.76 28.87
N PRO A 99 5.89 4.95 29.61
CA PRO A 99 7.22 5.35 29.97
C PRO A 99 8.09 5.33 28.71
N ASP A 100 8.78 6.46 28.49
CA ASP A 100 9.98 6.59 27.69
C ASP A 100 10.84 5.34 27.76
N GLU A 101 10.99 4.64 26.64
CA GLU A 101 11.96 3.57 26.54
C GLU A 101 12.69 3.57 25.21
N ARG A 102 13.96 3.95 25.37
CA ARG A 102 15.14 3.25 24.82
C ARG A 102 15.55 3.68 23.41
N TYR A 103 16.19 4.85 23.39
CA TYR A 103 17.34 5.10 22.53
C TYR A 103 18.32 3.91 22.63
N LEU A 104 18.31 3.06 21.60
CA LEU A 104 19.43 2.17 21.30
C LEU A 104 20.63 3.05 20.96
N HIS A 105 21.46 3.34 21.95
CA HIS A 105 22.85 3.70 21.71
C HIS A 105 23.60 2.40 21.41
N PRO A 106 24.08 2.16 20.18
CA PRO A 106 25.08 1.13 19.97
C PRO A 106 26.34 1.57 20.70
N HIS A 107 26.70 0.77 21.70
CA HIS A 107 27.98 0.79 22.39
C HIS A 107 29.08 0.63 21.33
N LEU A 108 29.65 1.74 20.87
CA LEU A 108 30.89 1.77 20.10
C LEU A 108 32.08 1.65 21.07
N ASP A 109 32.07 0.59 21.87
CA ASP A 109 33.31 0.07 22.44
C ASP A 109 33.71 -1.06 21.53
N PHE A 110 34.68 -0.84 20.65
CA PHE A 110 35.75 -1.78 20.36
C PHE A 110 36.65 -1.19 19.27
N VAL A 111 37.96 -1.31 19.51
CA VAL A 111 39.07 -1.13 18.56
C VAL A 111 39.64 0.30 18.43
N TRP A 112 40.20 0.81 19.53
CA TRP A 112 41.40 1.65 19.49
C TRP A 112 42.48 1.09 20.43
N CYS A 113 43.35 0.23 19.89
CA CYS A 113 44.72 0.06 20.39
C CYS A 113 45.59 -0.58 19.31
N ARG A 114 45.87 0.18 18.24
CA ARG A 114 46.91 -0.18 17.28
C ARG A 114 48.17 0.61 17.65
N ARG A 115 49.12 -0.10 18.24
CA ARG A 115 50.51 0.30 18.54
C ARG A 115 51.15 0.98 17.32
N PRO A 116 51.62 2.24 17.40
CA PRO A 116 52.39 2.90 16.35
C PRO A 116 53.88 2.89 16.70
N ASP A 117 54.50 1.71 16.65
CA ASP A 117 55.91 1.55 16.99
C ASP A 117 56.51 0.34 16.27
N GLN A 118 56.66 0.49 14.96
CA GLN A 118 57.74 -0.12 14.17
C GLN A 118 57.72 0.41 12.74
N LEU A 119 58.48 1.49 12.50
CA LEU A 119 58.94 1.89 11.18
C LEU A 119 60.28 1.18 10.94
N PRO A 120 60.36 0.15 10.07
CA PRO A 120 61.65 -0.27 9.54
C PRO A 120 62.12 0.80 8.55
N SER A 121 63.00 1.68 9.04
CA SER A 121 63.96 2.39 8.22
C SER A 121 65.02 1.38 7.79
N ASP A 122 64.89 0.82 6.59
CA ASP A 122 66.07 0.38 5.88
C ASP A 122 65.90 0.51 4.37
N ALA A 123 66.97 1.01 3.77
CA ALA A 123 67.09 1.39 2.40
C ALA A 123 67.32 0.17 1.50
N LYS A 124 66.72 0.21 0.31
CA LYS A 124 67.45 0.07 -0.96
C LYS A 124 66.48 0.31 -2.12
N GLY A 125 66.64 1.47 -2.75
CA GLY A 125 66.21 1.67 -4.12
C GLY A 125 66.95 0.70 -5.04
N THR A 126 66.38 0.52 -6.23
CA THR A 126 66.86 -0.29 -7.36
C THR A 126 66.66 -1.82 -7.23
N ASP A 127 65.41 -2.28 -7.16
CA ASP A 127 65.05 -3.61 -7.71
C ASP A 127 63.53 -3.82 -7.96
N LEU A 128 62.80 -2.79 -8.41
CA LEU A 128 61.33 -2.85 -8.59
C LEU A 128 60.87 -3.20 -10.02
N MET A 129 61.78 -3.55 -10.93
CA MET A 129 61.44 -3.76 -12.35
C MET A 129 61.79 -5.15 -12.89
N ASN A 130 61.84 -6.17 -12.03
CA ASN A 130 61.81 -7.55 -12.52
C ASN A 130 61.21 -8.57 -11.53
N ARG A 131 60.19 -8.16 -10.77
CA ARG A 131 59.35 -9.17 -10.09
C ARG A 131 58.47 -9.86 -11.13
N PRO A 132 58.51 -11.20 -11.21
CA PRO A 132 57.79 -11.91 -12.25
C PRO A 132 56.29 -11.72 -12.01
N LEU A 133 55.58 -11.21 -13.03
CA LEU A 133 54.12 -11.14 -13.15
C LEU A 133 53.42 -12.48 -12.82
N HIS A 134 54.18 -13.57 -12.73
CA HIS A 134 53.74 -14.87 -12.26
C HIS A 134 53.19 -14.90 -10.84
N HIS A 135 53.53 -13.94 -9.96
CA HIS A 135 52.92 -13.85 -8.63
C HIS A 135 51.51 -13.24 -8.66
N LEU A 136 51.20 -12.35 -9.61
CA LEU A 136 49.85 -11.82 -9.79
C LEU A 136 48.91 -12.89 -10.38
N ALA A 137 49.44 -13.78 -11.23
CA ALA A 137 48.72 -14.91 -11.80
C ALA A 137 48.59 -16.12 -10.83
N ARG A 138 49.28 -16.10 -9.68
CA ARG A 138 49.18 -17.10 -8.60
C ARG A 138 48.45 -16.56 -7.37
N ASP A 139 47.89 -15.35 -7.47
CA ASP A 139 47.19 -14.70 -6.38
C ASP A 139 45.73 -15.18 -6.36
N GLU A 140 45.42 -16.10 -5.45
CA GLU A 140 44.05 -16.61 -5.24
C GLU A 140 43.06 -15.48 -4.85
N SER A 141 43.58 -14.33 -4.40
CA SER A 141 42.82 -13.11 -4.15
C SER A 141 42.12 -12.56 -5.40
N GLY A 142 42.61 -12.87 -6.61
CA GLY A 142 42.00 -12.45 -7.88
C GLY A 142 40.74 -13.24 -8.23
N SER A 143 40.58 -14.46 -7.70
CA SER A 143 39.42 -15.30 -8.01
C SER A 143 38.12 -14.75 -7.42
N THR A 144 38.19 -14.12 -6.23
CA THR A 144 37.03 -13.48 -5.59
C THR A 144 36.51 -12.29 -6.38
N ILE A 145 37.38 -11.54 -7.07
CA ILE A 145 36.98 -10.41 -7.92
C ILE A 145 36.15 -10.90 -9.10
N ILE A 146 36.53 -12.03 -9.71
CA ILE A 146 35.81 -12.61 -10.85
C ILE A 146 34.45 -13.17 -10.40
N GLU A 147 34.40 -13.85 -9.26
CA GLU A 147 33.15 -14.36 -8.69
C GLU A 147 32.17 -13.22 -8.36
N PHE A 148 32.68 -12.14 -7.76
CA PHE A 148 31.89 -10.94 -7.50
C PHE A 148 31.44 -10.24 -8.79
N ALA A 149 32.30 -10.16 -9.80
CA ALA A 149 31.96 -9.55 -11.09
C ALA A 149 30.81 -10.25 -11.80
N VAL A 150 30.65 -11.56 -11.59
CA VAL A 150 29.52 -12.34 -12.13
C VAL A 150 28.28 -12.28 -11.24
N LEU A 151 28.43 -12.28 -9.92
CA LEU A 151 27.30 -12.25 -8.98
C LEU A 151 26.68 -10.86 -8.79
N ALA A 152 27.49 -9.79 -8.79
CA ALA A 152 27.03 -8.43 -8.53
C ALA A 152 25.94 -7.96 -9.50
N PRO A 153 26.03 -8.17 -10.82
CA PRO A 153 24.96 -7.81 -11.75
C PRO A 153 23.64 -8.54 -11.44
N ALA A 154 23.69 -9.81 -11.03
CA ALA A 154 22.49 -10.59 -10.70
C ALA A 154 21.80 -10.07 -9.43
N VAL A 155 22.58 -9.73 -8.39
CA VAL A 155 22.06 -9.17 -7.14
C VAL A 155 21.48 -7.77 -7.37
N ILE A 156 22.17 -6.93 -8.15
CA ILE A 156 21.70 -5.59 -8.51
C ILE A 156 20.38 -5.68 -9.30
N ALA A 157 20.28 -6.59 -10.28
CA ALA A 157 19.05 -6.82 -11.03
C ALA A 157 17.89 -7.26 -10.11
N MET A 158 18.17 -8.14 -9.15
CA MET A 158 17.17 -8.56 -8.16
C MET A 158 16.70 -7.40 -7.28
N LEU A 159 17.62 -6.56 -6.81
CA LEU A 159 17.30 -5.39 -5.99
C LEU A 159 16.38 -4.40 -6.74
N PHE A 160 16.69 -4.12 -8.01
CA PHE A 160 15.83 -3.27 -8.85
C PHE A 160 14.45 -3.89 -9.10
N GLY A 161 14.39 -5.21 -9.32
CA GLY A 161 13.11 -5.91 -9.45
C GLY A 161 12.23 -5.76 -8.22
N VAL A 162 12.80 -5.95 -7.03
CA VAL A 162 12.06 -5.77 -5.76
C VAL A 162 11.64 -4.31 -5.57
N PHE A 163 12.53 -3.35 -5.87
CA PHE A 163 12.21 -1.93 -5.75
C PHE A 163 11.06 -1.52 -6.66
N GLN A 164 11.05 -1.99 -7.92
CA GLN A 164 9.99 -1.71 -8.87
C GLN A 164 8.63 -2.26 -8.42
N VAL A 165 8.60 -3.47 -7.85
CA VAL A 165 7.37 -4.03 -7.26
C VAL A 165 6.89 -3.20 -6.08
N GLY A 166 7.80 -2.76 -5.21
CA GLY A 166 7.48 -1.90 -4.07
C GLY A 166 6.84 -0.58 -4.49
N LEU A 167 7.42 0.09 -5.50
CA LEU A 167 6.85 1.32 -6.07
C LEU A 167 5.47 1.07 -6.70
N GLY A 168 5.29 -0.04 -7.42
CA GLY A 168 3.99 -0.41 -7.99
C GLY A 168 2.91 -0.62 -6.92
N MET A 169 3.23 -1.31 -5.83
CA MET A 169 2.31 -1.50 -4.70
C MET A 169 1.98 -0.17 -4.00
N GLN A 170 2.97 0.70 -3.82
CA GLN A 170 2.75 2.04 -3.26
C GLN A 170 1.78 2.85 -4.15
N ALA A 171 2.02 2.88 -5.46
CA ALA A 171 1.16 3.58 -6.41
C ALA A 171 -0.26 3.02 -6.40
N GLN A 172 -0.43 1.69 -6.39
CA GLN A 172 -1.76 1.07 -6.33
C GLN A 172 -2.53 1.46 -5.06
N ASN A 173 -1.85 1.56 -3.92
CA ASN A 173 -2.46 2.02 -2.67
C ASN A 173 -2.84 3.51 -2.75
N ALA A 174 -2.01 4.33 -3.38
CA ALA A 174 -2.30 5.74 -3.62
C ALA A 174 -3.56 5.91 -4.50
N LEU A 175 -3.66 5.18 -5.63
CA LEU A 175 -4.84 5.21 -6.52
C LEU A 175 -6.13 4.89 -5.76
N ARG A 176 -6.12 3.85 -4.92
CA ARG A 176 -7.28 3.46 -4.10
C ARG A 176 -7.68 4.55 -3.12
N SER A 177 -6.69 5.19 -2.49
CA SER A 177 -6.93 6.27 -1.53
C SER A 177 -7.52 7.51 -2.23
N ILE A 178 -6.90 7.95 -3.32
CA ILE A 178 -7.36 9.09 -4.13
C ILE A 178 -8.79 8.85 -4.60
N ALA A 179 -9.08 7.69 -5.20
CA ALA A 179 -10.43 7.36 -5.66
C ALA A 179 -11.48 7.43 -4.53
N SER A 180 -11.11 7.05 -3.31
CA SER A 180 -12.01 7.16 -2.16
C SER A 180 -12.22 8.59 -1.69
N GLU A 181 -11.17 9.41 -1.73
CA GLU A 181 -11.28 10.83 -1.37
C GLU A 181 -12.08 11.61 -2.43
N THR A 182 -11.88 11.33 -3.73
CA THR A 182 -12.62 11.93 -4.85
C THR A 182 -14.11 11.57 -4.79
N ALA A 183 -14.44 10.29 -4.56
CA ALA A 183 -15.82 9.87 -4.41
C ALA A 183 -16.52 10.59 -3.25
N ARG A 184 -15.82 10.77 -2.12
CA ARG A 184 -16.35 11.52 -0.98
C ARG A 184 -16.54 13.00 -1.31
N TYR A 185 -15.59 13.61 -2.01
CA TYR A 185 -15.69 15.01 -2.45
C TYR A 185 -16.91 15.20 -3.34
N ALA A 186 -17.08 14.37 -4.37
CA ALA A 186 -18.20 14.45 -5.29
C ALA A 186 -19.56 14.30 -4.57
N VAL A 187 -19.71 13.29 -3.71
CA VAL A 187 -20.95 13.10 -2.94
C VAL A 187 -21.27 14.30 -2.06
N VAL A 188 -20.28 14.90 -1.41
CA VAL A 188 -20.48 16.06 -0.52
C VAL A 188 -20.88 17.32 -1.30
N GLU A 189 -20.32 17.55 -2.48
CA GLU A 189 -20.69 18.71 -3.30
C GLU A 189 -22.12 18.56 -3.84
N TYR A 190 -22.50 17.37 -4.31
CA TYR A 190 -23.88 17.09 -4.72
C TYR A 190 -24.87 17.27 -3.56
N GLN A 191 -24.53 16.84 -2.35
CA GLN A 191 -25.35 17.05 -1.15
C GLN A 191 -25.52 18.52 -0.75
N LYS A 192 -24.67 19.44 -1.24
CA LYS A 192 -24.83 20.88 -1.02
C LYS A 192 -25.71 21.54 -2.08
N GLY A 193 -26.26 20.78 -3.03
CA GLY A 193 -26.92 21.30 -4.23
C GLY A 193 -25.93 21.92 -5.22
N ASN A 194 -24.64 21.60 -5.11
CA ASN A 194 -23.61 22.04 -6.05
C ASN A 194 -23.30 20.90 -7.01
N GLU A 195 -23.99 20.88 -8.15
CA GLU A 195 -23.71 19.96 -9.25
C GLU A 195 -22.36 20.34 -9.88
N ILE A 196 -21.30 19.66 -9.45
CA ILE A 196 -19.98 19.81 -10.03
C ILE A 196 -19.89 19.06 -11.35
N SER A 197 -19.20 19.65 -12.34
CA SER A 197 -18.98 18.99 -13.63
C SER A 197 -17.99 17.83 -13.51
N ASP A 198 -17.98 16.95 -14.50
CA ASP A 198 -17.07 15.80 -14.53
C ASP A 198 -15.62 16.24 -14.58
N GLU A 199 -15.33 17.28 -15.37
CA GLU A 199 -14.00 17.89 -15.46
C GLU A 199 -13.55 18.43 -14.08
N ALA A 200 -14.45 19.01 -13.29
CA ALA A 200 -14.11 19.49 -11.96
C ALA A 200 -13.79 18.35 -10.98
N ILE A 201 -14.41 17.17 -11.15
CA ILE A 201 -14.10 15.97 -10.37
C ILE A 201 -12.74 15.40 -10.79
N GLU A 202 -12.47 15.38 -12.10
CA GLU A 202 -11.19 14.95 -12.69
C GLU A 202 -10.05 15.85 -12.19
N ASP A 203 -10.17 17.17 -12.37
CA ASP A 203 -9.21 18.18 -11.91
C ASP A 203 -8.91 18.03 -10.41
N TRP A 204 -9.95 17.79 -9.60
CA TRP A 204 -9.78 17.58 -8.17
C TRP A 204 -8.98 16.30 -7.88
N ALA A 205 -9.27 15.20 -8.58
CA ALA A 205 -8.55 13.95 -8.41
C ALA A 205 -7.09 14.08 -8.85
N GLU A 206 -6.82 14.74 -9.97
CA GLU A 206 -5.50 15.03 -10.52
C GLU A 206 -4.67 15.89 -9.56
N ALA A 207 -5.22 17.02 -9.13
CA ALA A 207 -4.57 17.87 -8.13
C ALA A 207 -4.26 17.11 -6.84
N ARG A 208 -5.16 16.22 -6.41
CA ARG A 208 -4.95 15.39 -5.22
C ARG A 208 -3.84 14.36 -5.41
N GLY A 209 -3.75 13.75 -6.60
CA GLY A 209 -2.76 12.71 -6.94
C GLY A 209 -1.36 13.27 -7.20
N GLU A 210 -1.26 14.40 -7.86
CA GLU A 210 0.02 15.09 -8.11
C GLU A 210 0.58 15.76 -6.85
N GLY A 211 -0.31 16.18 -5.95
CA GLY A 211 0.02 16.78 -4.66
C GLY A 211 0.54 15.81 -3.61
N ALA A 212 1.09 16.36 -2.52
CA ALA A 212 1.44 15.57 -1.35
C ALA A 212 0.18 14.94 -0.71
N PRO A 213 0.24 13.69 -0.20
CA PRO A 213 1.44 12.87 -0.02
C PRO A 213 1.71 11.89 -1.18
N TYR A 214 0.94 11.93 -2.27
CA TYR A 214 0.96 10.88 -3.29
C TYR A 214 1.99 11.13 -4.42
N LEU A 215 2.22 12.39 -4.80
CA LEU A 215 3.29 12.82 -5.70
C LEU A 215 3.37 12.06 -7.04
N LEU A 216 2.22 11.82 -7.68
CA LEU A 216 2.11 11.10 -8.95
C LEU A 216 2.33 12.04 -10.17
N GLN A 217 3.46 12.75 -10.22
CA GLN A 217 3.64 14.03 -10.95
C GLN A 217 3.97 13.99 -12.47
N ALA A 218 3.47 13.02 -13.27
CA ALA A 218 3.75 13.07 -14.73
C ALA A 218 2.86 12.22 -15.65
N SER A 219 2.20 11.21 -15.09
CA SER A 219 1.50 10.17 -15.87
C SER A 219 0.24 9.69 -15.16
N PHE A 220 -0.23 10.50 -14.21
CA PHE A 220 -1.49 10.28 -13.52
C PHE A 220 -2.59 10.96 -14.32
N GLU A 221 -3.67 10.24 -14.54
CA GLU A 221 -4.83 10.72 -15.28
C GLU A 221 -6.08 10.22 -14.57
N ALA A 222 -7.06 11.11 -14.40
CA ALA A 222 -8.38 10.77 -13.89
C ALA A 222 -9.41 10.94 -15.00
N THR A 223 -10.31 9.97 -15.12
CA THR A 223 -11.43 10.05 -16.08
C THR A 223 -12.72 9.65 -15.39
N ILE A 224 -13.75 10.47 -15.59
CA ILE A 224 -15.11 10.20 -15.18
C ILE A 224 -15.91 9.77 -16.41
N THR A 225 -16.66 8.69 -16.25
CA THR A 225 -17.57 8.19 -17.28
C THR A 225 -18.96 8.02 -16.70
N GLU A 226 -19.96 8.64 -17.34
CA GLU A 226 -21.35 8.50 -16.93
C GLU A 226 -21.89 7.11 -17.29
N VAL A 227 -22.68 6.53 -16.39
CA VAL A 227 -23.37 5.26 -16.61
C VAL A 227 -24.81 5.56 -17.02
N ALA A 228 -25.12 5.31 -18.30
CA ALA A 228 -26.44 5.59 -18.88
C ALA A 228 -27.61 4.85 -18.22
N SER A 229 -27.35 3.76 -17.52
CA SER A 229 -28.37 2.99 -16.77
C SER A 229 -27.85 2.68 -15.37
N PRO A 230 -28.09 3.57 -14.40
CA PRO A 230 -27.64 3.42 -13.02
C PRO A 230 -28.19 2.13 -12.40
N ARG A 231 -27.36 1.46 -11.60
CA ARG A 231 -27.76 0.25 -10.86
C ARG A 231 -28.80 0.56 -9.78
N VAL A 232 -28.82 1.79 -9.28
CA VAL A 232 -29.73 2.24 -8.23
C VAL A 232 -30.69 3.27 -8.82
N PHE A 233 -31.98 2.99 -8.70
CA PHE A 233 -33.04 3.87 -9.18
C PHE A 233 -33.00 5.24 -8.47
N GLY A 234 -33.10 6.32 -9.24
CA GLY A 234 -33.08 7.69 -8.72
C GLY A 234 -31.69 8.20 -8.33
N THR A 235 -30.62 7.60 -8.85
CA THR A 235 -29.24 8.07 -8.65
C THR A 235 -28.55 8.30 -9.99
N PHE A 236 -27.59 9.22 -10.03
CA PHE A 236 -26.63 9.33 -11.11
C PHE A 236 -25.42 8.47 -10.75
N GLU A 237 -25.11 7.47 -11.58
CA GLU A 237 -23.92 6.62 -11.41
C GLU A 237 -22.83 7.10 -12.36
N LYS A 238 -21.66 7.41 -11.79
CA LYS A 238 -20.45 7.79 -12.52
C LYS A 238 -19.33 6.82 -12.16
N THR A 239 -18.50 6.44 -13.13
CA THR A 239 -17.33 5.59 -12.90
C THR A 239 -16.08 6.43 -12.98
N LEU A 240 -15.37 6.55 -11.85
CA LEU A 240 -14.03 7.13 -11.80
C LEU A 240 -13.01 6.07 -12.17
N THR A 241 -12.20 6.36 -13.18
CA THR A 241 -11.06 5.54 -13.59
C THR A 241 -9.79 6.37 -13.40
N LEU A 242 -8.87 5.84 -12.59
CA LEU A 242 -7.56 6.43 -12.35
C LEU A 242 -6.50 5.59 -13.04
N THR A 243 -5.64 6.24 -13.80
CA THR A 243 -4.55 5.61 -14.53
C THR A 243 -3.22 6.21 -14.09
N TYR A 244 -2.19 5.38 -13.92
CA TYR A 244 -0.85 5.83 -13.59
C TYR A 244 0.23 4.96 -14.24
N THR A 245 1.24 5.57 -14.85
CA THR A 245 2.38 4.85 -15.43
C THR A 245 3.69 5.24 -14.71
N PRO A 246 4.23 4.40 -13.82
CA PRO A 246 5.45 4.72 -13.09
C PRO A 246 6.65 4.96 -14.03
N PRO A 247 7.55 5.91 -13.73
CA PRO A 247 8.75 6.10 -14.53
C PRO A 247 9.67 4.87 -14.49
N ALA A 248 10.36 4.59 -15.60
CA ALA A 248 11.33 3.50 -15.65
C ALA A 248 12.55 3.83 -14.78
N VAL A 249 12.86 2.96 -13.82
CA VAL A 249 13.96 3.14 -12.87
C VAL A 249 15.30 2.56 -13.36
N VAL A 250 15.30 1.71 -14.40
CA VAL A 250 16.51 1.08 -14.94
C VAL A 250 16.62 1.36 -16.43
N PRO A 251 17.55 2.24 -16.88
CA PRO A 251 17.72 2.55 -18.30
C PRO A 251 18.42 1.44 -19.09
N LEU A 252 19.06 0.49 -18.41
CA LEU A 252 19.85 -0.59 -19.04
C LEU A 252 18.99 -1.73 -19.59
N VAL A 253 17.77 -1.88 -19.08
CA VAL A 253 16.80 -2.87 -19.54
C VAL A 253 15.62 -2.07 -20.08
N ASN A 254 15.26 -2.24 -21.35
CA ASN A 254 14.08 -1.60 -21.99
C ASN A 254 12.76 -2.18 -21.43
N TRP A 255 12.66 -2.26 -20.12
CA TRP A 255 11.50 -2.74 -19.40
C TRP A 255 10.49 -1.61 -19.31
N ALA A 256 9.41 -1.70 -20.08
CA ALA A 256 8.28 -0.80 -19.95
C ALA A 256 7.60 -1.02 -18.58
N SER A 257 7.49 0.04 -17.78
CA SER A 257 6.70 -0.01 -16.55
C SER A 257 5.24 -0.33 -16.89
N PRO A 258 4.61 -1.28 -16.20
CA PRO A 258 3.20 -1.57 -16.42
C PRO A 258 2.35 -0.38 -15.99
N THR A 259 1.39 0.00 -16.84
CA THR A 259 0.36 0.97 -16.49
C THR A 259 -0.58 0.37 -15.44
N LEU A 260 -0.81 1.11 -14.37
CA LEU A 260 -1.71 0.76 -13.28
C LEU A 260 -3.05 1.46 -13.52
N THR A 261 -4.14 0.70 -13.40
CA THR A 261 -5.50 1.23 -13.55
C THR A 261 -6.35 0.81 -12.35
N PHE A 262 -7.12 1.75 -11.83
CA PHE A 262 -8.09 1.50 -10.76
C PHE A 262 -9.40 2.22 -11.07
N SER A 263 -10.52 1.46 -11.04
CA SER A 263 -11.85 2.02 -11.29
C SER A 263 -12.76 1.83 -10.08
N ARG A 264 -13.60 2.84 -9.81
CA ARG A 264 -14.57 2.83 -8.72
C ARG A 264 -15.88 3.52 -9.15
N PRO A 265 -17.05 2.92 -8.88
CA PRO A 265 -18.33 3.60 -9.07
C PRO A 265 -18.59 4.63 -7.97
N ILE A 266 -19.21 5.74 -8.35
CA ILE A 266 -19.67 6.84 -7.51
C ILE A 266 -21.17 6.98 -7.76
N PHE A 267 -21.95 6.92 -6.68
CA PHE A 267 -23.40 7.12 -6.74
C PHE A 267 -23.73 8.50 -6.18
N LEU A 268 -24.38 9.31 -6.99
CA LEU A 268 -24.76 10.69 -6.69
C LEU A 268 -26.28 10.76 -6.66
N ILE A 269 -26.83 11.57 -5.76
CA ILE A 269 -28.27 11.73 -5.59
C ILE A 269 -28.58 13.18 -5.95
N ASP A 270 -29.55 13.37 -6.83
CA ASP A 270 -30.14 14.67 -7.10
C ASP A 270 -31.14 15.00 -5.97
N GLU A 271 -31.08 16.20 -5.42
CA GLU A 271 -32.01 16.63 -4.36
C GLU A 271 -33.23 17.39 -4.91
#